data_AF-T0F607-F1
#
_entry.id   AF-T0F607-F1
#
_cell.length_a   1.000
_cell.length_b   1.000
_cell.length_c   1.000
_cell.angle_alpha   90.00
_cell.angle_beta   90.00
_cell.angle_gamma   90.00
#
_symmetry.space_group_name_H-M   'P 1'
#
loop_
_entity.id
_entity.type
_entity.pdbx_description
1 polymer ?
#
loop_
_entity_poly.entity_id
_entity_poly.type
_entity_poly.pdbx_seq_one_letter_code
_entity_poly.pdbx_strand_id
1 'polypeptide(L)'
;MKTLSHTLVSRSLRWNSFWNLCVGTWILIWQGFAYLSAYEEKQEILFILALALFHYIFAIWYWKGRTLTSFAAASVPARLFIAGYYLIVAFLFYFLSPSSSAPSSFRGFFLFYLTVQLTIDVLGAIITWKSLRDDMPKIEGRIGKELKFEHKNRFLFAVYLLCLGLWILFFTDGFLRFFHFSDSRFFGWKDDKILFGPIHILAGQIILLAYYNFIAVRYRLDPLIAAGIRGGVFTCFFLLTFVLFGLLHPLILLLPIVDFVSLVSILFLKLKKRNS
;
A
#
# COMPACT_ATOMS: atom_id res chain seq x y z
N MET A 1 2.12 17.17 30.28
CA MET A 1 1.47 15.96 29.70
C MET A 1 1.34 16.01 28.17
N LYS A 2 0.83 17.08 27.54
CA LYS A 2 0.69 17.17 26.05
C LYS A 2 1.97 16.91 25.24
N THR A 3 3.13 17.35 25.72
CA THR A 3 4.43 17.11 25.08
C THR A 3 4.83 15.63 25.09
N LEU A 4 4.51 14.91 26.17
CA LEU A 4 4.82 13.49 26.31
C LEU A 4 3.95 12.62 25.37
N SER A 5 2.65 12.95 25.26
CA SER A 5 1.70 12.33 24.31
C SER A 5 2.21 12.42 22.86
N HIS A 6 2.55 13.62 22.41
CA HIS A 6 3.09 13.85 21.06
C HIS A 6 4.39 13.09 20.79
N THR A 7 5.27 12.93 21.79
CA THR A 7 6.49 12.13 21.63
C THR A 7 6.21 10.64 21.48
N LEU A 8 5.21 10.09 22.17
CA LEU A 8 4.86 8.66 22.09
C LEU A 8 4.18 8.31 20.77
N VAL A 9 3.25 9.15 20.31
CA VAL A 9 2.63 9.01 18.97
C VAL A 9 3.71 9.04 17.89
N SER A 10 4.64 10.01 17.97
CA SER A 10 5.72 10.11 17.00
C SER A 10 6.64 8.90 17.00
N ARG A 11 6.98 8.35 18.18
CA ARG A 11 7.79 7.14 18.31
C ARG A 11 7.09 5.92 17.70
N SER A 12 5.79 5.74 17.96
CA SER A 12 5.03 4.62 17.39
C SER A 12 5.03 4.67 15.86
N LEU A 13 4.78 5.83 15.25
CA LEU A 13 4.79 5.96 13.79
C LEU A 13 6.20 5.80 13.20
N ARG A 14 7.26 6.26 13.88
CA ARG A 14 8.64 5.99 13.45
C ARG A 14 8.98 4.50 13.48
N TRP A 15 8.52 3.78 14.50
CA TRP A 15 8.71 2.33 14.59
C TRP A 15 8.03 1.61 13.42
N ASN A 16 6.77 1.95 13.13
CA ASN A 16 6.05 1.39 11.98
C ASN A 16 6.74 1.72 10.65
N SER A 17 7.30 2.93 10.52
CA SER A 17 8.11 3.31 9.36
C SER A 17 9.35 2.43 9.20
N PHE A 18 10.11 2.25 10.27
CA PHE A 18 11.30 1.41 10.29
C PHE A 18 10.98 -0.06 9.98
N TRP A 19 9.94 -0.61 10.62
CA TRP A 19 9.48 -1.98 10.36
C TRP A 19 9.15 -2.21 8.89
N ASN A 20 8.36 -1.31 8.28
CA ASN A 20 8.02 -1.40 6.87
C ASN A 20 9.27 -1.32 5.97
N LEU A 21 10.24 -0.47 6.30
CA LEU A 21 11.51 -0.40 5.57
C LEU A 21 12.28 -1.74 5.64
N CYS A 22 12.37 -2.34 6.83
CA CYS A 22 13.03 -3.63 7.03
C CYS A 22 12.34 -4.75 6.25
N VAL A 23 11.02 -4.85 6.34
CA VAL A 23 10.23 -5.87 5.65
C VAL A 23 10.32 -5.71 4.14
N GLY A 24 10.15 -4.48 3.62
CA GLY A 24 10.29 -4.21 2.18
C GLY A 24 11.67 -4.63 1.66
N THR A 25 12.74 -4.33 2.42
CA THR A 25 14.10 -4.71 2.06
C THR A 25 14.34 -6.21 2.13
N TRP A 26 13.83 -6.87 3.17
CA TRP A 26 13.89 -8.32 3.31
C TRP A 26 13.21 -9.02 2.13
N ILE A 27 11.98 -8.59 1.79
CA ILE A 27 11.24 -9.15 0.66
C ILE A 27 11.98 -8.90 -0.64
N LEU A 28 12.46 -7.67 -0.89
CA LEU A 28 13.17 -7.31 -2.12
C LEU A 28 14.42 -8.19 -2.32
N ILE A 29 15.25 -8.36 -1.29
CA ILE A 29 16.47 -9.17 -1.36
C ILE A 29 16.09 -10.64 -1.61
N TRP A 30 15.23 -11.20 -0.77
CA TRP A 30 14.93 -12.63 -0.81
C TRP A 30 14.19 -13.03 -2.08
N GLN A 31 13.15 -12.28 -2.45
CA GLN A 31 12.37 -12.55 -3.66
C GLN A 31 13.11 -12.14 -4.93
N GLY A 32 14.02 -11.17 -4.86
CA GLY A 32 14.94 -10.87 -5.95
C GLY A 32 15.83 -12.07 -6.30
N PHE A 33 16.44 -12.70 -5.28
CA PHE A 33 17.20 -13.94 -5.48
C PHE A 33 16.33 -15.10 -5.97
N ALA A 34 15.13 -15.26 -5.40
CA ALA A 34 14.17 -16.27 -5.84
C ALA A 34 13.78 -16.08 -7.32
N TYR A 35 13.56 -14.84 -7.76
CA TYR A 35 13.20 -14.53 -9.15
C TYR A 35 14.31 -14.92 -10.13
N LEU A 36 15.58 -14.67 -9.78
CA LEU A 36 16.73 -15.00 -10.61
C LEU A 36 17.02 -16.50 -10.68
N SER A 37 16.55 -17.27 -9.69
CA SER A 37 16.79 -18.72 -9.57
C SER A 37 15.60 -19.59 -9.98
N ALA A 38 14.38 -19.04 -9.99
CA ALA A 38 13.16 -19.80 -10.27
C ALA A 38 12.75 -19.75 -11.75
N TYR A 39 12.40 -20.91 -12.32
CA TYR A 39 11.88 -21.01 -13.69
C TYR A 39 10.34 -20.90 -13.77
N GLU A 40 9.60 -21.40 -12.77
CA GLU A 40 8.15 -21.65 -12.92
C GLU A 40 7.22 -20.73 -12.09
N GLU A 41 7.69 -20.04 -11.04
CA GLU A 41 6.83 -19.25 -10.12
C GLU A 41 7.02 -17.73 -10.23
N LYS A 42 7.52 -17.26 -11.39
CA LYS A 42 7.93 -15.85 -11.58
C LYS A 42 6.84 -14.83 -11.29
N GLN A 43 5.56 -15.16 -11.55
CA GLN A 43 4.47 -14.21 -11.35
C GLN A 43 4.12 -13.94 -9.88
N GLU A 44 4.01 -14.98 -9.06
CA GLU A 44 3.73 -14.79 -7.63
C GLU A 44 4.87 -14.03 -6.96
N ILE A 45 6.10 -14.30 -7.39
CA ILE A 45 7.29 -13.54 -6.98
C ILE A 45 7.15 -12.06 -7.36
N LEU A 46 6.67 -11.73 -8.57
CA LEU A 46 6.42 -10.34 -8.97
C LEU A 46 5.38 -9.64 -8.10
N PHE A 47 4.30 -10.33 -7.71
CA PHE A 47 3.31 -9.75 -6.79
C PHE A 47 3.89 -9.53 -5.39
N ILE A 48 4.74 -10.44 -4.91
CA ILE A 48 5.43 -10.26 -3.62
C ILE A 48 6.47 -9.12 -3.71
N LEU A 49 7.18 -8.97 -4.83
CA LEU A 49 8.05 -7.81 -5.07
C LEU A 49 7.24 -6.50 -5.11
N ALA A 50 6.02 -6.52 -5.64
CA ALA A 50 5.11 -5.38 -5.55
C ALA A 50 4.68 -5.09 -4.09
N LEU A 51 4.50 -6.11 -3.25
CA LEU A 51 4.29 -5.91 -1.81
C LEU A 51 5.48 -5.20 -1.14
N ALA A 52 6.72 -5.49 -1.55
CA ALA A 52 7.89 -4.75 -1.06
C ALA A 52 7.81 -3.25 -1.39
N LEU A 53 7.36 -2.90 -2.60
CA LEU A 53 7.11 -1.50 -2.98
C LEU A 53 6.07 -0.85 -2.05
N PHE A 54 4.98 -1.55 -1.72
CA PHE A 54 3.98 -1.03 -0.78
C PHE A 54 4.54 -0.81 0.62
N HIS A 55 5.37 -1.72 1.12
CA HIS A 55 6.09 -1.49 2.38
C HIS A 55 6.96 -0.24 2.32
N TYR A 56 7.70 0.01 1.24
CA TYR A 56 8.46 1.26 1.10
C TYR A 56 7.56 2.50 1.06
N ILE A 57 6.41 2.42 0.37
CA ILE A 57 5.41 3.50 0.38
C ILE A 57 4.94 3.76 1.82
N PHE A 58 4.50 2.74 2.56
CA PHE A 58 4.04 2.90 3.94
C PHE A 58 5.15 3.38 4.88
N ALA A 59 6.39 2.96 4.68
CA ALA A 59 7.53 3.49 5.42
C ALA A 59 7.65 5.00 5.27
N ILE A 60 7.51 5.53 4.05
CA ILE A 60 7.50 6.97 3.77
C ILE A 60 6.29 7.66 4.42
N TRP A 61 5.10 7.08 4.29
CA TRP A 61 3.88 7.63 4.87
C TRP A 61 3.97 7.74 6.39
N TYR A 62 4.36 6.68 7.08
CA TYR A 62 4.55 6.70 8.53
C TYR A 62 5.65 7.66 8.97
N TRP A 63 6.75 7.74 8.22
CA TRP A 63 7.79 8.72 8.51
C TRP A 63 7.26 10.14 8.40
N LYS A 64 6.62 10.48 7.27
CA LYS A 64 6.12 11.85 7.01
C LYS A 64 4.94 12.22 7.90
N GLY A 65 4.12 11.25 8.28
CA GLY A 65 2.96 11.42 9.16
C GLY A 65 3.28 11.41 10.66
N ARG A 66 4.53 11.16 11.06
CA ARG A 66 4.92 10.98 12.48
C ARG A 66 4.65 12.17 13.41
N THR A 67 4.35 13.34 12.87
CA THR A 67 4.03 14.56 13.63
C THR A 67 2.58 14.98 13.49
N LEU A 68 1.78 14.27 12.71
CA LEU A 68 0.41 14.62 12.34
C LEU A 68 -0.56 13.75 13.16
N THR A 69 -1.24 14.34 14.13
CA THR A 69 -2.14 13.60 15.04
C THR A 69 -3.36 13.05 14.30
N SER A 70 -3.86 13.78 13.30
CA SER A 70 -4.97 13.32 12.47
C SER A 70 -4.62 12.10 11.62
N PHE A 71 -3.38 12.00 11.14
CA PHE A 71 -2.90 10.78 10.49
C PHE A 71 -2.73 9.65 11.49
N ALA A 72 -2.14 9.92 12.65
CA ALA A 72 -1.99 8.91 13.70
C ALA A 72 -3.35 8.30 14.09
N ALA A 73 -4.36 9.14 14.33
CA ALA A 73 -5.71 8.70 14.67
C ALA A 73 -6.34 7.88 13.55
N ALA A 74 -6.27 8.34 12.30
CA ALA A 74 -6.80 7.60 11.16
C ALA A 74 -6.03 6.29 10.85
N SER A 75 -4.74 6.22 11.19
CA SER A 75 -3.93 5.03 10.98
C SER A 75 -4.32 3.85 11.87
N VAL A 76 -5.01 4.11 12.98
CA VAL A 76 -5.44 3.08 13.93
C VAL A 76 -6.52 2.18 13.34
N PRO A 77 -7.72 2.68 12.95
CA PRO A 77 -8.73 1.84 12.33
C PRO A 77 -8.25 1.23 11.01
N ALA A 78 -7.39 1.93 10.25
CA ALA A 78 -6.81 1.40 9.03
C ALA A 78 -5.91 0.17 9.25
N ARG A 79 -5.08 0.20 10.30
CA ARG A 79 -4.25 -0.95 10.68
C ARG A 79 -5.07 -2.12 11.23
N LEU A 80 -6.12 -1.82 12.01
CA LEU A 80 -7.04 -2.87 12.47
C LEU A 80 -7.80 -3.50 11.31
N PHE A 81 -8.21 -2.70 10.33
CA PHE A 81 -8.85 -3.21 9.10
C PHE A 81 -7.92 -4.14 8.32
N ILE A 82 -6.68 -3.71 8.03
CA ILE A 82 -5.76 -4.56 7.25
C ILE A 82 -5.31 -5.80 8.04
N ALA A 83 -5.17 -5.69 9.37
CA ALA A 83 -4.91 -6.85 10.22
C ALA A 83 -6.07 -7.86 10.18
N GLY A 84 -7.32 -7.38 10.25
CA GLY A 84 -8.50 -8.22 10.05
C GLY A 84 -8.53 -8.86 8.67
N TYR A 85 -8.14 -8.12 7.63
CA TYR A 85 -8.00 -8.67 6.28
C TYR A 85 -6.95 -9.78 6.20
N TYR A 86 -5.76 -9.59 6.79
CA TYR A 86 -4.74 -10.64 6.87
C TYR A 86 -5.22 -11.88 7.63
N LEU A 87 -6.00 -11.70 8.70
CA LEU A 87 -6.59 -12.81 9.44
C LEU A 87 -7.52 -13.63 8.55
N ILE A 88 -8.41 -12.96 7.81
CA ILE A 88 -9.34 -13.60 6.87
C ILE A 88 -8.55 -14.35 5.79
N VAL A 89 -7.55 -13.71 5.18
CA VAL A 89 -6.73 -14.35 4.13
C VAL A 89 -5.98 -15.56 4.69
N ALA A 90 -5.37 -15.44 5.87
CA ALA A 90 -4.65 -16.55 6.52
C ALA A 90 -5.61 -17.70 6.86
N PHE A 91 -6.80 -17.40 7.37
CA PHE A 91 -7.83 -18.38 7.69
C PHE A 91 -8.29 -19.13 6.43
N LEU A 92 -8.69 -18.41 5.38
CA LEU A 92 -9.11 -19.01 4.11
C LEU A 92 -7.98 -19.84 3.49
N PHE A 93 -6.76 -19.32 3.49
CA PHE A 93 -5.60 -20.01 2.94
C PHE A 93 -5.22 -21.27 3.73
N TYR A 94 -5.32 -21.26 5.06
CA TYR A 94 -4.99 -22.42 5.88
C TYR A 94 -6.06 -23.51 5.81
N PHE A 95 -7.34 -23.14 5.94
CA PHE A 95 -8.44 -24.09 6.08
C PHE A 95 -9.09 -24.51 4.76
N LEU A 96 -9.15 -23.62 3.77
CA LEU A 96 -9.86 -23.88 2.51
C LEU A 96 -8.93 -24.19 1.34
N SER A 97 -7.63 -23.92 1.46
CA SER A 97 -6.69 -24.23 0.39
C SER A 97 -6.25 -25.69 0.40
N PRO A 98 -6.43 -26.44 -0.72
CA PRO A 98 -5.92 -27.80 -0.83
C PRO A 98 -4.42 -27.85 -0.54
N SER A 99 -3.94 -28.87 0.17
CA SER A 99 -2.52 -29.02 0.52
C SER A 99 -1.59 -29.06 -0.71
N SER A 100 -2.10 -29.40 -1.89
CA SER A 100 -1.37 -29.43 -3.17
C SER A 100 -1.32 -28.10 -3.93
N SER A 101 -2.01 -27.07 -3.46
CA SER A 101 -2.14 -25.77 -4.17
C SER A 101 -0.85 -24.93 -4.18
N ALA A 102 0.04 -25.13 -3.21
CA ALA A 102 1.29 -24.39 -3.09
C ALA A 102 2.37 -25.26 -2.43
N PRO A 103 3.67 -25.06 -2.79
CA PRO A 103 4.78 -25.69 -2.10
C PRO A 103 4.74 -25.45 -0.58
N SER A 104 5.15 -26.44 0.21
CA SER A 104 5.13 -26.37 1.68
C SER A 104 5.95 -25.19 2.23
N SER A 105 7.10 -24.90 1.60
CA SER A 105 7.96 -23.76 1.92
C SER A 105 7.26 -22.42 1.70
N PHE A 106 6.58 -22.25 0.57
CA PHE A 106 5.78 -21.06 0.28
C PHE A 106 4.63 -20.90 1.28
N ARG A 107 3.89 -21.99 1.54
CA ARG A 107 2.76 -21.98 2.48
C ARG A 107 3.19 -21.56 3.89
N GLY A 108 4.28 -22.13 4.40
CA GLY A 108 4.84 -21.78 5.69
C GLY A 108 5.26 -20.30 5.76
N PHE A 109 5.99 -19.83 4.76
CA PHE A 109 6.40 -18.42 4.69
C PHE A 109 5.21 -17.46 4.61
N PHE A 110 4.24 -17.75 3.74
CA PHE A 110 3.10 -16.87 3.50
C PHE A 110 2.26 -16.70 4.76
N LEU A 111 1.96 -17.80 5.47
CA LEU A 111 1.26 -17.76 6.75
C LEU A 111 2.07 -17.03 7.82
N PHE A 112 3.38 -17.29 7.92
CA PHE A 112 4.26 -16.58 8.84
C PHE A 112 4.24 -15.07 8.60
N TYR A 113 4.37 -14.65 7.33
CA TYR A 113 4.29 -13.24 6.95
C TYR A 113 2.95 -12.62 7.40
N LEU A 114 1.81 -13.26 7.10
CA LEU A 114 0.49 -12.74 7.48
C LEU A 114 0.33 -12.63 9.00
N THR A 115 0.76 -13.63 9.76
CA THR A 115 0.69 -13.63 11.23
C THR A 115 1.55 -12.52 11.84
N VAL A 116 2.78 -12.36 11.36
CA VAL A 116 3.69 -11.32 11.85
C VAL A 116 3.15 -9.94 11.52
N GLN A 117 2.72 -9.68 10.28
CA GLN A 117 2.18 -8.36 9.92
C GLN A 117 0.90 -8.04 10.70
N LEU A 118 -0.02 -9.00 10.82
CA LEU A 118 -1.21 -8.85 11.65
C LEU A 118 -0.86 -8.45 13.09
N THR A 119 0.12 -9.12 13.69
CA THR A 119 0.52 -8.84 15.08
C THR A 119 1.13 -7.46 15.20
N ILE A 120 1.99 -7.06 14.27
CA ILE A 120 2.60 -5.72 14.27
C ILE A 120 1.55 -4.63 14.07
N ASP A 121 0.60 -4.82 13.17
CA ASP A 121 -0.47 -3.85 12.91
C ASP A 121 -1.40 -3.69 14.12
N VAL A 122 -1.79 -4.79 14.77
CA VAL A 122 -2.62 -4.75 15.99
C VAL A 122 -1.86 -4.08 17.14
N LEU A 123 -0.63 -4.49 17.43
CA LEU A 123 0.17 -3.90 18.51
C LEU A 123 0.44 -2.42 18.24
N GLY A 124 0.80 -2.08 17.00
CA GLY A 124 1.01 -0.70 16.56
C GLY A 124 -0.24 0.16 16.74
N ALA A 125 -1.41 -0.39 16.36
CA ALA A 125 -2.70 0.27 16.52
C ALA A 125 -3.04 0.50 18.00
N ILE A 126 -2.87 -0.51 18.86
CA ILE A 126 -3.11 -0.40 20.31
C ILE A 126 -2.20 0.65 20.94
N ILE A 127 -0.90 0.63 20.64
CA ILE A 127 0.07 1.60 21.17
C ILE A 127 -0.29 3.01 20.73
N THR A 128 -0.64 3.19 19.45
CA THR A 128 -1.02 4.51 18.92
C THR A 128 -2.33 4.99 19.54
N TRP A 129 -3.35 4.13 19.64
CA TRP A 129 -4.62 4.44 20.30
C TRP A 129 -4.38 4.92 21.74
N LYS A 130 -3.63 4.13 22.54
CA LYS A 130 -3.32 4.50 23.94
C LYS A 130 -2.57 5.83 24.02
N SER A 131 -1.69 6.10 23.06
CA SER A 131 -0.93 7.35 23.00
C SER A 131 -1.78 8.56 22.59
N LEU A 132 -2.95 8.36 21.96
CA LEU A 132 -3.85 9.41 21.49
C LEU A 132 -4.97 9.77 22.48
N ARG A 133 -5.05 9.11 23.65
CA ARG A 133 -6.20 9.16 24.56
C ARG A 133 -6.61 10.58 25.00
N ASP A 134 -5.70 11.55 24.93
CA ASP A 134 -5.92 12.94 25.34
C ASP A 134 -5.94 13.96 24.17
N ASP A 135 -5.71 13.53 22.93
CA ASP A 135 -5.54 14.42 21.77
C ASP A 135 -6.60 14.19 20.70
N MET A 136 -7.55 15.13 20.59
CA MET A 136 -8.57 15.13 19.53
C MET A 136 -7.92 15.42 18.16
N PRO A 137 -8.24 14.66 17.11
CA PRO A 137 -7.76 14.95 15.76
C PRO A 137 -8.31 16.30 15.30
N LYS A 138 -7.40 17.20 14.89
CA LYS A 138 -7.76 18.53 14.39
C LYS A 138 -7.55 18.59 12.89
N ILE A 139 -8.42 19.31 12.19
CA ILE A 139 -8.14 19.68 10.79
C ILE A 139 -6.91 20.60 10.82
N GLU A 140 -5.78 20.13 10.31
CA GLU A 140 -4.50 20.84 10.40
C GLU A 140 -4.40 21.98 9.36
N GLY A 141 -5.27 21.96 8.34
CA GLY A 141 -5.44 23.07 7.38
C GLY A 141 -6.53 24.08 7.77
N ARG A 142 -6.42 25.32 7.27
CA ARG A 142 -7.46 26.35 7.48
C ARG A 142 -8.78 25.96 6.82
N ILE A 143 -9.82 25.75 7.63
CA ILE A 143 -11.22 25.58 7.18
C ILE A 143 -11.66 26.87 6.47
N GLY A 144 -12.32 26.76 5.32
CA GLY A 144 -12.78 27.91 4.51
C GLY A 144 -11.89 28.32 3.34
N LYS A 145 -10.66 27.79 3.22
CA LYS A 145 -9.85 27.94 1.98
C LYS A 145 -10.23 26.90 0.94
N GLU A 146 -10.26 27.27 -0.32
CA GLU A 146 -10.41 26.33 -1.44
C GLU A 146 -9.33 25.24 -1.41
N LEU A 147 -9.68 24.04 -1.87
CA LEU A 147 -8.73 22.94 -2.03
C LEU A 147 -7.72 23.27 -3.13
N LYS A 148 -6.43 23.16 -2.81
CA LYS A 148 -5.36 23.27 -3.83
C LYS A 148 -5.54 22.17 -4.88
N PHE A 149 -5.05 22.41 -6.09
CA PHE A 149 -5.03 21.41 -7.16
C PHE A 149 -4.43 20.07 -6.70
N GLU A 150 -3.33 20.09 -5.95
CA GLU A 150 -2.68 18.89 -5.39
C GLU A 150 -3.63 18.03 -4.53
N HIS A 151 -4.57 18.66 -3.81
CA HIS A 151 -5.56 17.92 -3.00
C HIS A 151 -6.61 17.26 -3.88
N LYS A 152 -7.15 18.00 -4.86
CA LYS A 152 -8.13 17.46 -5.82
C LYS A 152 -7.54 16.29 -6.61
N ASN A 153 -6.29 16.44 -7.01
CA ASN A 153 -5.56 15.38 -7.70
C ASN A 153 -5.36 14.14 -6.81
N ARG A 154 -4.91 14.31 -5.56
CA ARG A 154 -4.75 13.15 -4.65
C ARG A 154 -6.07 12.48 -4.30
N PHE A 155 -7.17 13.24 -4.28
CA PHE A 155 -8.50 12.67 -4.12
C PHE A 155 -8.88 11.76 -5.30
N LEU A 156 -8.71 12.24 -6.54
CA LEU A 156 -8.96 11.41 -7.72
C LEU A 156 -8.04 10.18 -7.77
N PHE A 157 -6.79 10.34 -7.36
CA PHE A 157 -5.86 9.22 -7.23
C PHE A 157 -6.33 8.19 -6.19
N ALA A 158 -6.89 8.63 -5.05
CA ALA A 158 -7.47 7.74 -4.05
C ALA A 158 -8.67 6.95 -4.62
N VAL A 159 -9.55 7.60 -5.38
CA VAL A 159 -10.67 6.93 -6.07
C VAL A 159 -10.15 5.89 -7.05
N TYR A 160 -9.15 6.26 -7.86
CA TYR A 160 -8.50 5.35 -8.80
C TYR A 160 -7.92 4.12 -8.09
N LEU A 161 -7.14 4.30 -7.02
CA LEU A 161 -6.58 3.20 -6.26
C LEU A 161 -7.67 2.32 -5.64
N LEU A 162 -8.74 2.92 -5.12
CA LEU A 162 -9.85 2.15 -4.56
C LEU A 162 -10.49 1.26 -5.64
N CYS A 163 -10.82 1.82 -6.81
CA CYS A 163 -11.35 1.06 -7.93
C CYS A 163 -10.39 -0.04 -8.39
N LEU A 164 -9.09 0.25 -8.48
CA LEU A 164 -8.06 -0.71 -8.85
C LEU A 164 -7.97 -1.88 -7.86
N GLY A 165 -7.94 -1.58 -6.56
CA GLY A 165 -7.87 -2.60 -5.52
C GLY A 165 -9.13 -3.48 -5.49
N LEU A 166 -10.32 -2.89 -5.65
CA LEU A 166 -11.57 -3.65 -5.77
C LEU A 166 -11.60 -4.50 -7.04
N TRP A 167 -11.08 -3.99 -8.15
CA TRP A 167 -10.99 -4.75 -9.40
C TRP A 167 -10.12 -5.99 -9.24
N ILE A 168 -8.94 -5.86 -8.62
CA ILE A 168 -8.06 -7.00 -8.33
C ILE A 168 -8.74 -7.97 -7.36
N LEU A 169 -9.43 -7.49 -6.33
CA LEU A 169 -10.01 -8.35 -5.29
C LEU A 169 -11.19 -9.20 -5.79
N PHE A 170 -12.03 -8.63 -6.66
CA PHE A 170 -13.27 -9.27 -7.11
C PHE A 170 -13.19 -9.85 -8.53
N PHE A 171 -12.26 -9.37 -9.36
CA PHE A 171 -12.13 -9.78 -10.75
C PHE A 171 -10.65 -10.02 -11.13
N THR A 172 -9.95 -10.79 -10.31
CA THR A 172 -8.53 -11.14 -10.47
C THR A 172 -8.20 -11.58 -11.90
N ASP A 173 -8.95 -12.53 -12.46
CA ASP A 173 -8.73 -13.05 -13.83
C ASP A 173 -8.81 -11.94 -14.89
N GLY A 174 -9.78 -11.02 -14.75
CA GLY A 174 -9.94 -9.89 -15.67
C GLY A 174 -8.77 -8.92 -15.58
N PHE A 175 -8.29 -8.64 -14.37
CA PHE A 175 -7.10 -7.81 -14.13
C PHE A 175 -5.84 -8.44 -14.75
N LEU A 176 -5.60 -9.73 -14.49
CA LEU A 176 -4.43 -10.45 -15.00
C LEU A 176 -4.38 -10.43 -16.53
N ARG A 177 -5.50 -10.77 -17.18
CA ARG A 177 -5.62 -10.77 -18.64
C ARG A 177 -5.45 -9.39 -19.25
N PHE A 178 -6.03 -8.36 -18.64
CA PHE A 178 -5.90 -6.99 -19.15
C PHE A 178 -4.43 -6.54 -19.17
N PHE A 179 -3.69 -6.82 -18.10
CA PHE A 179 -2.27 -6.45 -17.98
C PHE A 179 -1.29 -7.48 -18.56
N HIS A 180 -1.79 -8.55 -19.21
CA HIS A 180 -0.99 -9.62 -19.80
C HIS A 180 -0.05 -10.29 -18.79
N PHE A 181 -0.50 -10.42 -17.54
CA PHE A 181 0.10 -11.36 -16.60
C PHE A 181 -0.32 -12.78 -16.97
N SER A 182 0.52 -13.77 -16.61
CA SER A 182 0.11 -15.17 -16.71
C SER A 182 -1.03 -15.48 -15.72
N ASP A 183 -1.57 -16.69 -15.78
CA ASP A 183 -2.59 -17.09 -14.82
C ASP A 183 -1.98 -17.28 -13.42
N SER A 184 -2.65 -16.75 -12.40
CA SER A 184 -2.28 -16.98 -11.00
C SER A 184 -2.88 -18.29 -10.51
N ARG A 185 -2.15 -19.00 -9.63
CA ARG A 185 -2.72 -20.15 -8.90
C ARG A 185 -3.77 -19.71 -7.87
N PHE A 186 -3.83 -18.42 -7.55
CA PHE A 186 -4.77 -17.81 -6.63
C PHE A 186 -5.88 -17.10 -7.40
N PHE A 187 -7.00 -17.81 -7.61
CA PHE A 187 -8.10 -17.37 -8.46
C PHE A 187 -9.13 -16.46 -7.76
N GLY A 188 -8.95 -16.16 -6.47
CA GLY A 188 -9.87 -15.29 -5.75
C GLY A 188 -11.23 -15.94 -5.54
N TRP A 189 -12.31 -15.22 -5.86
CA TRP A 189 -13.69 -15.71 -5.80
C TRP A 189 -14.08 -16.33 -7.14
N LYS A 190 -14.18 -17.66 -7.22
CA LYS A 190 -14.56 -18.34 -8.47
C LYS A 190 -15.26 -19.65 -8.22
N ASP A 191 -16.43 -19.84 -8.85
CA ASP A 191 -17.20 -21.10 -8.88
C ASP A 191 -17.29 -21.77 -7.49
N ASP A 192 -17.79 -21.01 -6.50
CA ASP A 192 -17.95 -21.39 -5.08
C ASP A 192 -16.66 -21.72 -4.32
N LYS A 193 -15.49 -21.51 -4.94
CA LYS A 193 -14.18 -21.67 -4.32
C LYS A 193 -13.56 -20.31 -4.04
N ILE A 194 -12.79 -20.24 -2.95
CA ILE A 194 -12.06 -19.03 -2.56
C ILE A 194 -10.61 -19.39 -2.32
N LEU A 195 -9.70 -18.77 -3.07
CA LEU A 195 -8.27 -18.91 -2.84
C LEU A 195 -7.56 -17.57 -2.99
N PHE A 196 -7.21 -16.98 -1.85
CA PHE A 196 -6.44 -15.74 -1.77
C PHE A 196 -4.94 -16.01 -1.64
N GLY A 197 -4.16 -15.09 -2.20
CA GLY A 197 -2.70 -15.17 -2.28
C GLY A 197 -2.06 -13.79 -2.44
N PRO A 198 -0.79 -13.72 -2.89
CA PRO A 198 -0.03 -12.47 -2.96
C PRO A 198 -0.73 -11.33 -3.69
N ILE A 199 -1.38 -11.59 -4.83
CA ILE A 199 -2.14 -10.58 -5.58
C ILE A 199 -3.31 -9.99 -4.78
N HIS A 200 -3.94 -10.79 -3.93
CA HIS A 200 -5.05 -10.34 -3.07
C HIS A 200 -4.53 -9.52 -1.89
N ILE A 201 -3.39 -9.90 -1.31
CA ILE A 201 -2.68 -9.08 -0.32
C ILE A 201 -2.33 -7.72 -0.92
N LEU A 202 -1.84 -7.69 -2.16
CA LEU A 202 -1.54 -6.47 -2.89
C LEU A 202 -2.78 -5.59 -3.08
N ALA A 203 -3.92 -6.20 -3.44
CA ALA A 203 -5.20 -5.49 -3.51
C ALA A 203 -5.57 -4.83 -2.18
N GLY A 204 -5.40 -5.54 -1.07
CA GLY A 204 -5.59 -4.98 0.28
C GLY A 204 -4.68 -3.77 0.56
N GLN A 205 -3.40 -3.83 0.16
CA GLN A 205 -2.48 -2.70 0.32
C GLN A 205 -2.85 -1.50 -0.55
N ILE A 206 -3.32 -1.74 -1.78
CA ILE A 206 -3.80 -0.70 -2.69
C ILE A 206 -5.00 0.04 -2.06
N ILE A 207 -5.96 -0.71 -1.51
CA ILE A 207 -7.15 -0.14 -0.83
C ILE A 207 -6.72 0.65 0.42
N LEU A 208 -5.77 0.13 1.21
CA LEU A 208 -5.23 0.83 2.38
C LEU A 208 -4.55 2.15 1.98
N LEU A 209 -3.79 2.16 0.89
CA LEU A 209 -3.16 3.38 0.37
C LEU A 209 -4.21 4.38 -0.15
N ALA A 210 -5.30 3.91 -0.77
CA ALA A 210 -6.43 4.73 -1.15
C ALA A 210 -7.04 5.43 0.07
N TYR A 211 -7.30 4.66 1.15
CA TYR A 211 -7.79 5.20 2.42
C TYR A 211 -6.86 6.29 2.97
N TYR A 212 -5.55 6.06 3.00
CA TYR A 212 -4.59 7.07 3.46
C TYR A 212 -4.59 8.34 2.60
N ASN A 213 -4.78 8.24 1.28
CA ASN A 213 -4.94 9.41 0.43
C ASN A 213 -6.25 10.16 0.71
N PHE A 214 -7.38 9.48 0.94
CA PHE A 214 -8.62 10.13 1.35
C PHE A 214 -8.45 10.90 2.66
N ILE A 215 -7.77 10.30 3.65
CA ILE A 215 -7.46 10.94 4.94
C ILE A 215 -6.55 12.16 4.75
N ALA A 216 -5.48 12.03 3.95
CA ALA A 216 -4.58 13.14 3.68
C ALA A 216 -5.31 14.33 3.07
N VAL A 217 -6.26 14.09 2.16
CA VAL A 217 -7.10 15.15 1.58
C VAL A 217 -8.10 15.69 2.61
N ARG A 218 -8.83 14.82 3.32
CA ARG A 218 -9.88 15.20 4.28
C ARG A 218 -9.37 16.11 5.39
N TYR A 219 -8.16 15.84 5.88
CA TYR A 219 -7.50 16.62 6.94
C TYR A 219 -6.49 17.65 6.40
N ARG A 220 -6.34 17.75 5.07
CA ARG A 220 -5.42 18.70 4.39
C ARG A 220 -3.97 18.55 4.84
N LEU A 221 -3.51 17.31 4.91
CA LEU A 221 -2.18 16.93 5.38
C LEU A 221 -1.16 17.14 4.25
N ASP A 222 -0.79 18.40 4.01
CA ASP A 222 0.18 18.82 2.99
C ASP A 222 1.47 17.95 2.96
N PRO A 223 2.09 17.57 4.11
CA PRO A 223 3.27 16.71 4.10
C PRO A 223 3.03 15.32 3.49
N LEU A 224 1.84 14.75 3.71
CA LEU A 224 1.45 13.44 3.17
C LEU A 224 1.02 13.52 1.71
N ILE A 225 0.32 14.59 1.32
CA ILE A 225 -0.01 14.86 -0.09
C ILE A 225 1.28 14.97 -0.91
N ALA A 226 2.26 15.73 -0.43
CA ALA A 226 3.56 15.85 -1.09
C ALA A 226 4.33 14.53 -1.11
N ALA A 227 4.25 13.73 -0.04
CA ALA A 227 4.85 12.40 0.01
C ALA A 227 4.20 11.44 -0.98
N GLY A 228 2.87 11.46 -1.12
CA GLY A 228 2.12 10.68 -2.09
C GLY A 228 2.50 11.01 -3.52
N ILE A 229 2.65 12.31 -3.86
CA ILE A 229 3.12 12.73 -5.19
C ILE A 229 4.52 12.19 -5.49
N ARG A 230 5.46 12.27 -4.53
CA ARG A 230 6.81 11.73 -4.71
C ARG A 230 6.83 10.20 -4.76
N GLY A 231 5.97 9.55 -3.98
CA GLY A 231 5.79 8.10 -4.02
C GLY A 231 5.27 7.63 -5.38
N GLY A 232 4.35 8.37 -5.99
CA GLY A 232 3.89 8.11 -7.35
C GLY A 232 5.03 8.14 -8.38
N VAL A 233 5.91 9.16 -8.31
CA VAL A 233 7.14 9.21 -9.14
C VAL A 233 7.98 7.95 -8.95
N PHE A 234 8.21 7.56 -7.70
CA PHE A 234 9.02 6.39 -7.38
C PHE A 234 8.41 5.10 -7.95
N THR A 235 7.09 4.92 -7.82
CA THR A 235 6.36 3.80 -8.42
C THR A 235 6.46 3.80 -9.95
N CYS A 236 6.34 4.97 -10.61
CA CYS A 236 6.54 5.07 -12.07
C CYS A 236 7.92 4.54 -12.48
N PHE A 237 8.99 5.01 -11.82
CA PHE A 237 10.36 4.57 -12.14
C PHE A 237 10.58 3.09 -11.85
N PHE A 238 10.03 2.58 -10.74
CA PHE A 238 10.13 1.18 -10.38
C PHE A 238 9.48 0.28 -11.44
N LEU A 239 8.26 0.59 -11.86
CA LEU A 239 7.55 -0.18 -12.89
C LEU A 239 8.20 -0.02 -14.27
N LEU A 240 8.66 1.18 -14.63
CA LEU A 240 9.41 1.40 -15.87
C LEU A 240 10.67 0.54 -15.91
N THR A 241 11.41 0.45 -14.81
CA THR A 241 12.60 -0.40 -14.70
C THR A 241 12.25 -1.86 -14.98
N PHE A 242 11.15 -2.36 -14.43
CA PHE A 242 10.71 -3.75 -14.65
C PHE A 242 10.31 -4.01 -16.10
N VAL A 243 9.65 -3.04 -16.75
CA VAL A 243 9.32 -3.12 -18.18
C VAL A 243 10.57 -3.11 -19.05
N LEU A 244 11.54 -2.24 -18.75
CA LEU A 244 12.80 -2.15 -19.51
C LEU A 244 13.65 -3.42 -19.39
N PHE A 245 13.58 -4.11 -18.25
CA PHE A 245 14.21 -5.43 -18.06
C PHE A 245 13.38 -6.60 -18.62
N GLY A 246 12.24 -6.34 -19.27
CA GLY A 246 11.37 -7.38 -19.84
C GLY A 246 10.65 -8.23 -18.80
N LEU A 247 10.59 -7.78 -17.54
CA LEU A 247 9.95 -8.52 -16.44
C LEU A 247 8.43 -8.34 -16.42
N LEU A 248 7.94 -7.24 -16.98
CA LEU A 248 6.53 -6.88 -17.04
C LEU A 248 6.15 -6.39 -18.43
N HIS A 249 4.92 -6.68 -18.85
CA HIS A 249 4.38 -6.15 -20.10
C HIS A 249 4.24 -4.61 -20.01
N PRO A 250 4.53 -3.83 -21.08
CA PRO A 250 4.43 -2.37 -21.06
C PRO A 250 3.07 -1.81 -20.65
N LEU A 251 1.98 -2.57 -20.85
CA LEU A 251 0.63 -2.19 -20.38
C LEU A 251 0.59 -1.91 -18.88
N ILE A 252 1.51 -2.47 -18.08
CA ILE A 252 1.57 -2.20 -16.64
C ILE A 252 1.83 -0.72 -16.33
N LEU A 253 2.40 0.04 -17.26
CA LEU A 253 2.62 1.47 -17.13
C LEU A 253 1.31 2.28 -17.16
N LEU A 254 0.19 1.64 -17.50
CA LEU A 254 -1.14 2.23 -17.28
C LEU A 254 -1.49 2.30 -15.78
N LEU A 255 -0.90 1.48 -14.91
CA LEU A 255 -1.13 1.57 -13.45
C LEU A 255 -0.66 2.92 -12.87
N PRO A 256 0.58 3.38 -13.12
CA PRO A 256 1.04 4.66 -12.64
C PRO A 256 0.61 5.84 -13.52
N ILE A 257 -0.19 5.65 -14.58
CA ILE A 257 -0.51 6.73 -15.53
C ILE A 257 -1.19 7.92 -14.85
N VAL A 258 -2.04 7.66 -13.86
CA VAL A 258 -2.72 8.72 -13.09
C VAL A 258 -1.71 9.54 -12.29
N ASP A 259 -0.68 8.89 -11.72
CA ASP A 259 0.42 9.58 -11.04
C ASP A 259 1.29 10.36 -12.03
N PHE A 260 1.54 9.82 -13.23
CA PHE A 260 2.29 10.53 -14.27
C PHE A 260 1.54 11.78 -14.77
N VAL A 261 0.25 11.66 -15.10
CA VAL A 261 -0.61 12.79 -15.52
C VAL A 261 -0.71 13.82 -14.40
N SER A 262 -0.83 13.37 -13.15
CA SER A 262 -0.78 14.23 -11.96
C SER A 262 0.48 15.08 -11.92
N LEU A 263 1.65 14.44 -12.05
CA LEU A 263 2.95 15.10 -12.05
C LEU A 263 3.09 16.14 -13.14
N VAL A 264 2.76 15.78 -14.37
CA VAL A 264 2.83 16.68 -15.53
C VAL A 264 1.90 17.89 -15.31
N SER A 265 0.69 17.66 -14.81
CA SER A 265 -0.27 18.73 -14.53
C SER A 265 0.24 19.69 -13.44
N ILE A 266 0.83 19.16 -12.37
CA ILE A 266 1.41 19.97 -11.28
C ILE A 266 2.62 20.77 -11.78
N LEU A 267 3.49 20.15 -12.60
CA LEU A 267 4.67 20.81 -13.17
C LEU A 267 4.25 21.97 -14.08
N PHE A 268 3.29 21.74 -14.97
CA PHE A 268 2.77 22.77 -15.87
C PHE A 268 2.16 23.96 -15.12
N LEU A 269 1.37 23.71 -14.07
CA LEU A 269 0.80 24.76 -13.23
C LEU A 269 1.88 25.58 -12.50
N LYS A 270 2.94 24.94 -12.03
CA LYS A 270 4.08 25.64 -11.39
C LYS A 270 4.85 26.50 -12.38
N LEU A 271 5.07 26.03 -13.60
CA LEU A 271 5.72 26.79 -14.66
C LEU A 271 4.88 28.01 -15.07
N LYS A 272 3.56 27.82 -15.26
CA LYS A 272 2.64 28.93 -15.58
C LYS A 272 2.67 30.03 -14.51
N LYS A 273 2.67 29.65 -13.22
CA LYS A 273 2.72 30.60 -12.11
C LYS A 273 4.07 31.33 -11.98
N ARG A 274 5.17 30.71 -12.44
CA ARG A 274 6.50 31.34 -12.42
C ARG A 274 6.66 32.39 -13.53
N ASN A 275 5.90 32.24 -14.61
CA ASN A 275 5.92 33.12 -15.78
C ASN A 275 4.81 34.19 -15.75
N SER A 276 4.02 34.26 -14.67
CA SER A 276 3.00 35.29 -14.42
C SER A 276 3.40 36.18 -13.26
#